data_AF-A0A7Y5PVN9-F1
#
_entry.id   AF-A0A7Y5PVN9-F1
#
_cell.length_a   1.000
_cell.length_b   1.000
_cell.length_c   1.000
_cell.angle_alpha   90.00
_cell.angle_beta   90.00
_cell.angle_gamma   90.00
#
_symmetry.space_group_name_H-M   'P 1'
#
loop_
_entity.id
_entity.type
_entity.pdbx_description
1 polymer ?
#
loop_
_entity_poly.entity_id
_entity_poly.type
_entity_poly.pdbx_seq_one_letter_code
_entity_poly.pdbx_strand_id
1 'polypeptide(L)'
;MKRVREQRALEVRGWVNMTAGVVEVLACAPEGKLHESLLVLDCVPSGLHAGLLALGLEPGKPGSIEGGGEFHPPTGERVALEVRWSDASGVERRTRPEDWLWDAHRKESMPRQDWIYAGSYEVPIEGRPGAVSLAADAVKSLAVTYHDATTLLQLEGLQSLDDTTWEVNPQAVPPKGTPVVVVFKGVK
;
A
#
# COMPACT_ATOMS: atom_id res chain seq x y z
N MET A 1 17.19 33.27 -5.32
CA MET A 1 17.31 31.80 -5.38
C MET A 1 16.06 31.17 -4.78
N LYS A 2 15.16 30.61 -5.59
CA LYS A 2 14.09 29.75 -5.08
C LYS A 2 14.76 28.47 -4.55
N ARG A 3 14.69 28.22 -3.24
CA ARG A 3 15.03 26.89 -2.71
C ARG A 3 14.05 25.91 -3.34
N VAL A 4 14.54 25.02 -4.21
CA VAL A 4 13.80 23.81 -4.56
C VAL A 4 13.70 23.04 -3.25
N ARG A 5 12.53 23.06 -2.63
CA ARG A 5 12.29 22.30 -1.41
C ARG A 5 12.32 20.84 -1.85
N GLU A 6 13.36 20.10 -1.48
CA GLU A 6 13.35 18.64 -1.64
C GLU A 6 12.08 18.13 -0.97
N GLN A 7 11.22 17.48 -1.76
CA GLN A 7 10.05 16.81 -1.22
C GLN A 7 10.55 15.71 -0.29
N ARG A 8 10.19 15.80 0.99
CA ARG A 8 10.48 14.75 1.96
C ARG A 8 9.73 13.49 1.52
N ALA A 9 10.44 12.38 1.44
CA ALA A 9 9.89 11.08 1.10
C ALA A 9 10.36 10.06 2.13
N LEU A 10 9.56 9.02 2.33
CA LEU A 10 9.93 7.85 3.11
C LEU A 10 10.27 6.73 2.13
N GLU A 11 11.39 6.04 2.35
CA GLU A 11 11.82 4.92 1.50
C GLU A 11 11.84 3.64 2.33
N VAL A 12 11.18 2.59 1.83
CA VAL A 12 11.13 1.27 2.46
C VAL A 12 11.63 0.24 1.47
N ARG A 13 12.59 -0.57 1.90
CA ARG A 13 13.14 -1.67 1.08
C ARG A 13 12.18 -2.85 1.08
N GLY A 14 12.23 -3.67 0.03
CA GLY A 14 11.37 -4.84 -0.09
C GLY A 14 11.75 -5.69 -1.30
N TRP A 15 10.82 -6.55 -1.72
CA TRP A 15 10.96 -7.37 -2.91
C TRP A 15 9.61 -7.66 -3.56
N VAL A 16 9.65 -8.01 -4.85
CA VAL A 16 8.49 -8.56 -5.56
C VAL A 16 8.17 -9.96 -5.02
N ASN A 17 6.95 -10.17 -4.57
CA ASN A 17 6.52 -11.43 -3.97
C ASN A 17 5.73 -12.34 -4.93
N MET A 18 4.98 -11.76 -5.87
CA MET A 18 4.24 -12.52 -6.90
C MET A 18 4.31 -11.82 -8.25
N THR A 19 4.19 -12.60 -9.32
CA THR A 19 4.28 -12.15 -10.72
C THR A 19 3.04 -12.52 -11.56
N ALA A 20 2.04 -13.13 -10.93
CA ALA A 20 0.77 -13.55 -11.53
C ALA A 20 -0.27 -13.76 -10.41
N GLY A 21 -1.55 -13.66 -10.74
CA GLY A 21 -2.66 -13.87 -9.81
C GLY A 21 -3.30 -12.56 -9.33
N VAL A 22 -4.38 -12.72 -8.57
CA VAL A 22 -5.15 -11.64 -7.95
C VAL A 22 -4.33 -10.92 -6.89
N VAL A 23 -4.46 -9.60 -6.82
CA VAL A 23 -3.80 -8.74 -5.86
C VAL A 23 -4.86 -8.02 -5.03
N GLU A 24 -5.07 -8.50 -3.80
CA GLU A 24 -5.90 -7.82 -2.78
C GLU A 24 -5.07 -6.88 -1.91
N VAL A 25 -3.76 -7.16 -1.81
CA VAL A 25 -2.80 -6.40 -1.04
C VAL A 25 -1.68 -5.94 -1.97
N LEU A 26 -1.53 -4.63 -2.18
CA LEU A 26 -0.40 -4.14 -2.96
C LEU A 26 0.92 -4.46 -2.25
N ALA A 27 0.98 -4.21 -0.94
CA ALA A 27 2.16 -4.42 -0.13
C ALA A 27 1.81 -4.89 1.28
N CYS A 28 2.52 -5.91 1.77
CA CYS A 28 2.51 -6.33 3.18
C CYS A 28 3.92 -6.30 3.79
N ALA A 29 3.98 -6.34 5.11
CA ALA A 29 5.20 -6.64 5.86
C ALA A 29 5.49 -8.16 5.83
N PRO A 30 6.70 -8.61 6.23
CA PRO A 30 7.02 -10.03 6.30
C PRO A 30 5.99 -10.80 7.15
N GLU A 31 5.71 -12.04 6.77
CA GLU A 31 4.70 -12.91 7.40
C GLU A 31 3.26 -12.42 7.26
N GLY A 32 2.99 -11.45 6.40
CA GLY A 32 1.64 -11.01 6.05
C GLY A 32 0.90 -11.93 5.09
N LYS A 33 -0.06 -11.36 4.35
CA LYS A 33 -0.91 -12.09 3.40
C LYS A 33 -0.19 -12.40 2.09
N LEU A 34 0.88 -13.20 2.16
CA LEU A 34 1.84 -13.45 1.06
C LEU A 34 1.22 -14.11 -0.19
N HIS A 35 0.05 -14.74 -0.09
CA HIS A 35 -0.58 -15.39 -1.24
C HIS A 35 -1.32 -14.41 -2.16
N GLU A 36 -1.61 -13.20 -1.68
CA GLU A 36 -2.38 -12.16 -2.36
C GLU A 36 -1.68 -10.79 -2.36
N SER A 37 -0.39 -10.78 -1.97
CA SER A 37 0.43 -9.57 -1.87
C SER A 37 1.43 -9.42 -3.01
N LEU A 38 1.36 -8.32 -3.78
CA LEU A 38 2.31 -8.06 -4.87
C LEU A 38 3.74 -7.85 -4.34
N LEU A 39 3.88 -7.01 -3.31
CA LEU A 39 5.14 -6.64 -2.68
C LEU A 39 5.20 -7.13 -1.23
N VAL A 40 6.41 -7.44 -0.78
CA VAL A 40 6.74 -7.49 0.65
C VAL A 40 7.74 -6.39 0.95
N LEU A 41 7.43 -5.55 1.94
CA LEU A 41 8.30 -4.45 2.38
C LEU A 41 8.87 -4.79 3.75
N ASP A 42 10.18 -4.64 3.90
CA ASP A 42 10.92 -4.92 5.13
C ASP A 42 10.74 -3.79 6.16
N CYS A 43 9.54 -3.76 6.74
CA CYS A 43 9.19 -2.87 7.83
C CYS A 43 8.14 -3.52 8.75
N VAL A 44 7.95 -2.93 9.92
CA VAL A 44 6.75 -3.16 10.73
C VAL A 44 5.71 -2.08 10.40
N PRO A 45 4.40 -2.42 10.32
CA PRO A 45 3.35 -1.46 9.96
C PRO A 45 3.33 -0.20 10.83
N SER A 46 3.47 -0.31 12.16
CA SER A 46 3.60 0.86 13.05
C SER A 46 4.83 1.72 12.75
N GLY A 47 5.91 1.13 12.24
CA GLY A 47 7.09 1.85 11.77
C GLY A 47 6.83 2.65 10.50
N LEU A 48 6.11 2.06 9.52
CA LEU A 48 5.65 2.78 8.33
C LEU A 48 4.69 3.92 8.73
N HIS A 49 3.74 3.65 9.63
CA HIS A 49 2.82 4.66 10.17
C HIS A 49 3.57 5.83 10.80
N ALA A 50 4.52 5.57 11.70
CA ALA A 50 5.36 6.61 12.32
C ALA A 50 6.17 7.41 11.28
N GLY A 51 6.67 6.74 10.23
CA GLY A 51 7.37 7.39 9.13
C GLY A 51 6.48 8.35 8.34
N LEU A 52 5.24 7.95 8.02
CA LEU A 52 4.27 8.81 7.33
C LEU A 52 3.91 10.04 8.18
N LEU A 53 3.67 9.86 9.48
CA LEU A 53 3.49 10.98 10.42
C LEU A 53 4.71 11.91 10.43
N ALA A 54 5.93 11.38 10.40
CA ALA A 54 7.16 12.17 10.39
C ALA A 54 7.36 12.97 9.08
N LEU A 55 6.74 12.55 7.97
CA LEU A 55 6.64 13.38 6.76
C LEU A 55 5.68 14.58 6.92
N GLY A 56 4.96 14.63 8.05
CA GLY A 56 3.92 15.60 8.34
C GLY A 56 2.61 15.25 7.65
N LEU A 57 2.33 13.95 7.47
CA LEU A 57 1.07 13.48 6.94
C LEU A 57 0.05 13.20 8.04
N GLU A 58 -1.22 13.48 7.77
CA GLU A 58 -2.32 13.23 8.68
C GLU A 58 -3.15 12.02 8.22
N PRO A 59 -3.30 10.97 9.05
CA PRO A 59 -4.19 9.88 8.75
C PRO A 59 -5.65 10.33 8.90
N GLY A 60 -6.53 9.81 8.05
CA GLY A 60 -7.97 9.98 8.23
C GLY A 60 -8.58 8.77 8.93
N LYS A 61 -9.55 8.15 8.27
CA LYS A 61 -10.29 6.99 8.78
C LYS A 61 -10.31 5.88 7.74
N PRO A 62 -10.16 4.61 8.14
CA PRO A 62 -10.41 3.47 7.27
C PRO A 62 -11.80 3.55 6.63
N GLY A 63 -11.91 3.06 5.40
CA GLY A 63 -13.23 2.86 4.82
C GLY A 63 -14.05 1.90 5.68
N SER A 64 -15.38 1.95 5.54
CA SER A 64 -16.28 1.06 6.28
C SER A 64 -17.47 0.66 5.42
N ILE A 65 -18.05 -0.49 5.73
CA ILE A 65 -19.33 -0.92 5.19
C ILE A 65 -20.33 -0.93 6.34
N GLU A 66 -21.33 -0.06 6.27
CA GLU A 66 -22.35 0.07 7.32
C GLU A 66 -23.48 -0.96 7.14
N GLY A 67 -24.32 -1.09 8.17
CA GLY A 67 -25.49 -1.97 8.16
C GLY A 67 -26.42 -1.62 7.00
N GLY A 68 -26.54 -2.54 6.03
CA GLY A 68 -27.28 -2.31 4.78
C GLY A 68 -26.42 -2.34 3.52
N GLY A 69 -25.09 -2.43 3.66
CA GLY A 69 -24.16 -2.56 2.52
C GLY A 69 -23.71 -1.23 1.92
N GLU A 70 -23.97 -0.10 2.61
CA GLU A 70 -23.47 1.20 2.18
C GLU A 70 -21.97 1.30 2.43
N PHE A 71 -21.21 1.56 1.36
CA PHE A 71 -19.77 1.74 1.42
C PHE A 71 -19.40 3.20 1.65
N HIS A 72 -18.69 3.44 2.74
CA HIS A 72 -18.05 4.72 3.05
C HIS A 72 -16.56 4.62 2.71
N PRO A 73 -16.05 5.41 1.76
CA PRO A 73 -14.66 5.33 1.33
C PRO A 73 -13.70 5.78 2.45
N PRO A 74 -12.44 5.32 2.42
CA PRO A 74 -11.42 5.81 3.33
C PRO A 74 -11.20 7.32 3.17
N THR A 75 -10.79 7.96 4.26
CA THR A 75 -10.42 9.37 4.27
C THR A 75 -8.98 9.53 4.77
N GLY A 76 -8.35 10.66 4.43
CA GLY A 76 -6.99 10.99 4.84
C GLY A 76 -6.21 11.71 3.75
N GLU A 77 -4.97 12.06 4.04
CA GLU A 77 -4.10 12.66 3.03
C GLU A 77 -3.68 11.66 1.95
N ARG A 78 -3.40 12.18 0.76
CA ARG A 78 -3.02 11.38 -0.40
C ARG A 78 -1.52 11.09 -0.40
N VAL A 79 -1.18 9.83 -0.68
CA VAL A 79 0.19 9.33 -0.75
C VAL A 79 0.46 8.77 -2.14
N ALA A 80 1.39 9.41 -2.84
CA ALA A 80 1.95 8.90 -4.08
C ALA A 80 3.00 7.84 -3.78
N LEU A 81 2.90 6.69 -4.44
CA LEU A 81 3.88 5.62 -4.34
C LEU A 81 4.74 5.56 -5.62
N GLU A 82 6.03 5.31 -5.46
CA GLU A 82 6.96 5.02 -6.56
C GLU A 82 7.75 3.76 -6.19
N VAL A 83 7.86 2.81 -7.11
CA VAL A 83 8.70 1.63 -6.93
C VAL A 83 9.96 1.79 -7.76
N ARG A 84 11.12 1.60 -7.13
CA ARG A 84 12.43 1.60 -7.77
C ARG A 84 13.07 0.23 -7.68
N TRP A 85 13.74 -0.19 -8.74
CA TRP A 85 14.50 -1.45 -8.78
C TRP A 85 15.63 -1.36 -9.81
N SER A 86 16.60 -2.25 -9.73
CA SER A 86 17.58 -2.43 -10.81
C SER A 86 17.11 -3.55 -11.73
N ASP A 87 17.07 -3.30 -13.04
CA ASP A 87 16.76 -4.35 -14.01
C ASP A 87 17.93 -5.34 -14.17
N ALA A 88 17.74 -6.37 -15.00
CA ALA A 88 18.75 -7.41 -15.24
C ALA A 88 20.08 -6.86 -15.84
N SER A 89 20.06 -5.65 -16.41
CA SER A 89 21.26 -4.97 -16.92
C SER A 89 21.93 -4.05 -15.89
N GLY A 90 21.37 -3.95 -14.68
CA GLY A 90 21.84 -3.07 -13.61
C GLY A 90 21.36 -1.62 -13.76
N VAL A 91 20.43 -1.34 -14.68
CA VAL A 91 19.87 0.01 -14.86
C VAL A 91 18.75 0.23 -13.86
N GLU A 92 18.79 1.35 -13.15
CA GLU A 92 17.70 1.75 -12.25
C GLU A 92 16.44 2.06 -13.07
N ARG A 93 15.35 1.41 -12.68
CA ARG A 93 13.99 1.63 -13.18
C ARG A 93 13.15 2.19 -12.06
N ARG A 94 12.16 2.99 -12.45
CA ARG A 94 11.15 3.55 -11.56
C ARG A 94 9.78 3.52 -12.23
N THR A 95 8.75 3.23 -11.45
CA THR A 95 7.37 3.20 -11.95
C THR A 95 6.39 3.47 -10.82
N ARG A 96 5.12 3.69 -11.18
CA ARG A 96 3.98 3.73 -10.26
C ARG A 96 3.55 2.28 -9.99
N PRO A 97 3.30 1.83 -8.74
CA PRO A 97 2.87 0.45 -8.49
C PRO A 97 1.56 0.10 -9.22
N GLU A 98 0.74 1.10 -9.52
CA GLU A 98 -0.46 0.96 -10.35
C GLU A 98 -0.13 0.41 -11.76
N ASP A 99 1.04 0.71 -12.31
CA ASP A 99 1.46 0.16 -13.62
C ASP A 99 1.72 -1.37 -13.56
N TRP A 100 1.92 -1.91 -12.36
CA TRP A 100 2.05 -3.36 -12.11
C TRP A 100 0.72 -4.05 -11.83
N LEU A 101 -0.39 -3.30 -11.79
CA LEU A 101 -1.73 -3.80 -11.58
C LEU A 101 -2.52 -3.74 -12.88
N TRP A 102 -3.24 -4.83 -13.16
CA TRP A 102 -4.06 -5.03 -14.34
C TRP A 102 -5.52 -5.16 -13.93
N ASP A 103 -6.39 -4.40 -14.58
CA ASP A 103 -7.82 -4.52 -14.41
C ASP A 103 -8.32 -5.75 -15.19
N ALA A 104 -8.72 -6.80 -14.46
CA ALA A 104 -9.19 -8.04 -15.03
C ALA A 104 -10.49 -7.88 -15.84
N HIS A 105 -11.30 -6.87 -15.53
CA HIS A 105 -12.58 -6.62 -16.18
C HIS A 105 -12.41 -5.75 -17.43
N ARG A 106 -11.64 -4.66 -17.30
CA ARG A 106 -11.43 -3.66 -18.36
C ARG A 106 -10.32 -4.02 -19.33
N LYS A 107 -9.46 -4.97 -18.97
CA LYS A 107 -8.31 -5.41 -19.76
C LYS A 107 -7.36 -4.25 -20.09
N GLU A 108 -7.03 -3.45 -19.06
CA GLU A 108 -6.06 -2.37 -19.13
C GLU A 108 -5.30 -2.22 -17.81
N SER A 109 -4.20 -1.47 -17.80
CA SER A 109 -3.47 -1.18 -16.56
C SER A 109 -4.32 -0.30 -15.64
N MET A 110 -4.15 -0.49 -14.32
CA MET A 110 -4.80 0.35 -13.32
C MET A 110 -4.53 1.84 -13.58
N PRO A 111 -5.56 2.69 -13.59
CA PRO A 111 -5.36 4.13 -13.67
C PRO A 111 -4.47 4.60 -12.51
N ARG A 112 -3.46 5.41 -12.84
CA ARG A 112 -2.59 6.01 -11.82
C ARG A 112 -3.42 6.90 -10.90
N GLN A 113 -3.34 6.62 -9.61
CA GLN A 113 -4.03 7.34 -8.56
C GLN A 113 -3.15 7.41 -7.32
N ASP A 114 -3.51 8.25 -6.36
CA ASP A 114 -2.82 8.30 -5.07
C ASP A 114 -3.59 7.51 -4.02
N TRP A 115 -2.86 6.99 -3.04
CA TRP A 115 -3.37 6.13 -1.98
C TRP A 115 -3.86 6.97 -0.82
N ILE A 116 -4.97 6.58 -0.20
CA ILE A 116 -5.52 7.29 0.96
C ILE A 116 -4.82 6.80 2.22
N TYR A 117 -4.17 7.70 2.95
CA TYR A 117 -3.60 7.40 4.26
C TYR A 117 -4.69 7.38 5.34
N ALA A 118 -5.27 6.20 5.55
CA ALA A 118 -6.31 5.94 6.53
C ALA A 118 -5.75 5.65 7.94
N GLY A 119 -4.49 5.24 8.04
CA GLY A 119 -3.77 5.11 9.31
C GLY A 119 -3.93 3.79 10.08
N SER A 120 -4.93 2.95 9.78
CA SER A 120 -5.38 1.81 10.60
C SER A 120 -6.06 2.24 11.92
N TYR A 121 -6.57 1.29 12.70
CA TYR A 121 -7.19 1.54 14.01
C TYR A 121 -6.41 0.85 15.14
N GLU A 122 -6.55 1.39 16.34
CA GLU A 122 -5.92 0.85 17.54
C GLU A 122 -6.73 -0.34 18.12
N VAL A 123 -6.02 -1.39 18.52
CA VAL A 123 -6.58 -2.57 19.20
C VAL A 123 -5.93 -2.75 20.57
N PRO A 124 -6.67 -3.13 21.62
CA PRO A 124 -6.08 -3.42 22.94
C PRO A 124 -5.09 -4.59 22.89
N ILE A 125 -4.01 -4.49 23.66
CA ILE A 125 -3.06 -5.59 23.83
C ILE A 125 -3.52 -6.47 25.00
N GLU A 126 -3.76 -7.75 24.72
CA GLU A 126 -4.14 -8.74 25.73
C GLU A 126 -3.11 -8.81 26.88
N GLY A 127 -3.59 -8.85 28.12
CA GLY A 127 -2.74 -8.90 29.31
C GLY A 127 -2.01 -7.60 29.64
N ARG A 128 -2.25 -6.49 28.90
CA ARG A 128 -1.66 -5.17 29.17
C ARG A 128 -2.73 -4.08 29.25
N PRO A 129 -3.39 -3.89 30.41
CA PRO A 129 -4.43 -2.87 30.57
C PRO A 129 -3.96 -1.48 30.14
N GLY A 130 -4.73 -0.83 29.27
CA GLY A 130 -4.45 0.51 28.75
C GLY A 130 -3.41 0.58 27.62
N ALA A 131 -2.79 -0.53 27.23
CA ALA A 131 -1.89 -0.58 26.08
C ALA A 131 -2.66 -0.94 24.81
N VAL A 132 -2.30 -0.27 23.71
CA VAL A 132 -2.86 -0.51 22.38
C VAL A 132 -1.75 -0.81 21.37
N SER A 133 -2.08 -1.57 20.34
CA SER A 133 -1.27 -1.76 19.14
C SER A 133 -2.07 -1.36 17.91
N LEU A 134 -1.39 -1.11 16.79
CA LEU A 134 -2.08 -0.87 15.54
C LEU A 134 -2.64 -2.19 14.99
N ALA A 135 -3.89 -2.23 14.50
CA ALA A 135 -4.46 -3.43 13.90
C ALA A 135 -3.61 -3.94 12.72
N ALA A 136 -3.01 -3.02 11.97
CA ALA A 136 -2.06 -3.33 10.91
C ALA A 136 -0.88 -4.17 11.40
N ASP A 137 -0.39 -3.98 12.64
CA ASP A 137 0.72 -4.77 13.18
C ASP A 137 0.36 -6.25 13.37
N ALA A 138 -0.92 -6.58 13.54
CA ALA A 138 -1.38 -7.96 13.61
C ALA A 138 -1.53 -8.58 12.22
N VAL A 139 -2.14 -7.86 11.26
CA VAL A 139 -2.44 -8.39 9.92
C VAL A 139 -1.30 -8.25 8.90
N LYS A 140 -0.33 -7.38 9.18
CA LYS A 140 0.83 -7.03 8.35
C LYS A 140 0.53 -6.37 7.00
N SER A 141 -0.72 -6.12 6.62
CA SER A 141 -1.06 -5.35 5.42
C SER A 141 -0.63 -3.88 5.53
N LEU A 142 -0.02 -3.33 4.49
CA LEU A 142 0.48 -1.95 4.44
C LEU A 142 -0.32 -1.08 3.46
N ALA A 143 -0.64 -1.65 2.29
CA ALA A 143 -1.47 -1.00 1.26
C ALA A 143 -2.38 -2.02 0.59
N VAL A 144 -3.68 -1.74 0.50
CA VAL A 144 -4.69 -2.69 -0.01
C VAL A 144 -5.47 -2.17 -1.21
N THR A 145 -5.66 -3.07 -2.18
CA THR A 145 -6.48 -2.87 -3.38
C THR A 145 -7.91 -3.37 -3.15
N TYR A 146 -8.11 -4.31 -2.22
CA TYR A 146 -9.40 -4.77 -1.71
C TYR A 146 -9.66 -4.26 -0.29
N HIS A 147 -10.92 -4.09 0.09
CA HIS A 147 -11.30 -3.44 1.34
C HIS A 147 -10.79 -4.19 2.59
N ASP A 148 -9.91 -3.55 3.34
CA ASP A 148 -9.43 -4.02 4.64
C ASP A 148 -9.19 -2.83 5.58
N ALA A 149 -10.12 -2.63 6.53
CA ALA A 149 -10.09 -1.51 7.46
C ALA A 149 -8.88 -1.52 8.41
N THR A 150 -8.15 -2.63 8.50
CA THR A 150 -6.95 -2.73 9.34
C THR A 150 -5.72 -2.10 8.68
N THR A 151 -5.77 -1.69 7.42
CA THR A 151 -4.59 -1.27 6.64
C THR A 151 -4.34 0.25 6.67
N LEU A 152 -3.06 0.65 6.57
CA LEU A 152 -2.62 2.05 6.56
C LEU A 152 -3.04 2.82 5.30
N LEU A 153 -2.82 2.23 4.12
CA LEU A 153 -3.07 2.85 2.81
C LEU A 153 -4.18 2.08 2.07
N GLN A 154 -5.16 2.81 1.55
CA GLN A 154 -6.35 2.22 0.93
C GLN A 154 -6.68 2.92 -0.39
N LEU A 155 -7.33 2.19 -1.31
CA LEU A 155 -7.96 2.80 -2.48
C LEU A 155 -9.30 3.45 -2.13
N GLU A 156 -9.62 4.56 -2.79
CA GLU A 156 -10.85 5.34 -2.55
C GLU A 156 -12.07 4.78 -3.31
N GLY A 157 -11.86 4.21 -4.49
CA GLY A 157 -12.94 3.87 -5.41
C GLY A 157 -13.58 2.49 -5.17
N LEU A 158 -14.80 2.32 -5.68
CA LEU A 158 -15.63 1.12 -5.52
C LEU A 158 -14.98 -0.19 -5.99
N GLN A 159 -13.94 -0.12 -6.83
CA GLN A 159 -13.11 -1.29 -7.17
C GLN A 159 -12.57 -2.03 -5.94
N SER A 160 -12.45 -1.36 -4.78
CA SER A 160 -11.99 -1.99 -3.55
C SER A 160 -13.02 -2.92 -2.92
N LEU A 161 -14.23 -3.03 -3.49
CA LEU A 161 -15.28 -3.94 -3.03
C LEU A 161 -15.32 -5.26 -3.80
N ASP A 162 -14.52 -5.40 -4.86
CA ASP A 162 -14.44 -6.59 -5.70
C ASP A 162 -13.00 -7.12 -5.68
N ASP A 163 -12.82 -8.25 -4.99
CA ASP A 163 -11.55 -8.95 -4.82
C ASP A 163 -11.01 -9.54 -6.13
N THR A 164 -11.80 -9.57 -7.20
CA THR A 164 -11.38 -10.08 -8.52
C THR A 164 -10.89 -9.00 -9.48
N THR A 165 -10.95 -7.72 -9.09
CA THR A 165 -10.67 -6.60 -10.01
C THR A 165 -9.21 -6.53 -10.44
N TRP A 166 -8.28 -6.68 -9.50
CA TRP A 166 -6.88 -6.37 -9.71
C TRP A 166 -6.04 -7.64 -9.78
N GLU A 167 -5.32 -7.82 -10.88
CA GLU A 167 -4.34 -8.88 -11.06
C GLU A 167 -2.95 -8.28 -11.26
N VAL A 168 -1.90 -9.09 -11.06
CA VAL A 168 -0.54 -8.68 -11.44
C VAL A 168 -0.47 -8.52 -12.95
N ASN A 169 0.12 -7.41 -13.43
CA ASN A 169 0.49 -7.23 -14.83
C ASN A 169 1.83 -7.94 -15.13
N PRO A 170 1.84 -9.14 -15.75
CA PRO A 170 3.06 -9.93 -15.95
C PRO A 170 4.02 -9.30 -16.97
N GLN A 171 3.54 -8.33 -17.77
CA GLN A 171 4.37 -7.64 -18.76
C GLN A 171 5.19 -6.49 -18.14
N ALA A 172 4.82 -6.03 -16.94
CA ALA A 172 5.42 -4.86 -16.31
C ALA A 172 6.18 -5.19 -15.02
N VAL A 173 5.71 -6.19 -14.26
CA VAL A 173 6.34 -6.59 -13.00
C VAL A 173 7.67 -7.31 -13.25
N PRO A 174 8.76 -6.99 -12.52
CA PRO A 174 10.00 -7.75 -12.62
C PRO A 174 9.87 -9.13 -11.95
N PRO A 175 10.82 -10.06 -12.16
CA PRO A 175 10.74 -11.40 -11.60
C PRO A 175 10.55 -11.43 -10.08
N LYS A 176 9.87 -12.47 -9.57
CA LYS A 176 9.73 -12.73 -8.14
C LYS A 176 11.10 -12.73 -7.46
N GLY A 177 11.18 -12.09 -6.29
CA GLY A 177 12.41 -11.90 -5.52
C GLY A 177 13.26 -10.71 -5.94
N THR A 178 12.87 -9.96 -6.99
CA THR A 178 13.58 -8.73 -7.37
C THR A 178 13.55 -7.74 -6.21
N PRO A 179 14.71 -7.27 -5.71
CA PRO A 179 14.75 -6.24 -4.68
C PRO A 179 14.17 -4.93 -5.19
N VAL A 180 13.35 -4.29 -4.36
CA VAL A 180 12.73 -3.00 -4.66
C VAL A 180 12.92 -2.02 -3.51
N VAL A 181 12.80 -0.73 -3.83
CA VAL A 181 12.57 0.33 -2.85
C VAL A 181 11.23 0.98 -3.20
N VAL A 182 10.31 1.00 -2.24
CA VAL A 182 9.06 1.74 -2.35
C VAL A 182 9.23 3.10 -1.68
N VAL A 183 8.90 4.14 -2.42
CA VAL A 183 9.03 5.54 -2.01
C VAL A 183 7.64 6.12 -1.81
N PHE A 184 7.37 6.60 -0.60
CA PHE A 184 6.11 7.19 -0.17
C PHE A 184 6.27 8.71 -0.15
N LYS A 185 5.41 9.42 -0.87
CA LYS A 185 5.44 10.89 -0.99
C LYS A 185 4.06 11.46 -0.70
N GLY A 186 3.99 12.43 0.20
CA GLY A 186 2.79 13.23 0.42
C GLY A 186 2.42 14.04 -0.81
N VAL A 187 1.15 14.02 -1.20
CA VAL A 187 0.60 14.86 -2.28
C VAL A 187 -0.02 16.09 -1.63
N LYS A 188 0.57 17.26 -1.88
CA LYS A 188 0.14 18.56 -1.34
C LYS A 188 -0.40 19.45 -2.43
#